data_AF-A0A6B2DPP2-F1
#
_entry.id   AF-A0A6B2DPP2-F1
#
_cell.length_a   1.000
_cell.length_b   1.000
_cell.length_c   1.000
_cell.angle_alpha   90.00
_cell.angle_beta   90.00
_cell.angle_gamma   90.00
#
_symmetry.space_group_name_H-M   'P 1'
#
loop_
_entity.id
_entity.type
_entity.pdbx_description
1 polymer ?
#
loop_
_entity_poly.entity_id
_entity_poly.type
_entity_poly.pdbx_seq_one_letter_code
_entity_poly.pdbx_strand_id
1 'polypeptide(L)'
;MPAPEDFWSYFAAVATYLAVLAVPGGVVGWAAGLRGWALAGLAPLLSYAITGLAGPWLAIAHVPYGPASVAVCTLLLAAVLF
;
A
#
# COMPACT_ATOMS: atom_id res chain seq x y z
N MET A 1 25.95 4.83 6.87
CA MET A 1 25.78 4.82 8.34
C MET A 1 24.72 3.78 8.66
N PRO A 2 24.93 2.89 9.64
CA PRO A 2 23.84 2.06 10.17
C PRO A 2 22.71 2.96 10.68
N ALA A 3 21.46 2.49 10.62
CA ALA A 3 20.37 3.20 11.26
C ALA A 3 20.61 3.22 12.79
N PRO A 4 20.27 4.31 13.50
CA PRO A 4 20.34 4.33 14.96
C PRO A 4 19.51 3.18 15.55
N GLU A 5 20.06 2.48 16.53
CA GLU A 5 19.36 1.38 17.24
C GLU A 5 18.61 1.94 18.46
N ASP A 6 17.72 2.90 18.23
CA ASP A 6 16.90 3.51 19.27
C ASP A 6 15.41 3.22 19.09
N PHE A 7 14.65 3.48 20.16
CA PHE A 7 13.19 3.29 20.17
C PHE A 7 12.51 3.97 18.97
N TRP A 8 12.92 5.19 18.63
CA TRP A 8 12.30 5.97 17.56
C TRP A 8 12.53 5.37 16.19
N SER A 9 13.71 4.82 15.94
CA SER A 9 14.04 4.14 14.70
C SER A 9 13.22 2.85 14.52
N TYR A 10 13.09 2.05 15.59
CA TYR A 10 12.23 0.85 15.56
C TYR A 10 10.75 1.20 15.40
N PHE A 11 10.26 2.18 16.15
CA PHE A 11 8.89 2.64 16.07
C PHE A 11 8.56 3.15 14.66
N ALA A 12 9.42 3.99 14.08
CA ALA A 12 9.24 4.51 12.73
C ALA A 12 9.24 3.39 11.68
N ALA A 13 10.14 2.41 11.80
CA ALA A 13 10.17 1.26 10.91
C ALA A 13 8.85 0.46 10.99
N VAL A 14 8.42 0.09 12.19
CA VAL A 14 7.17 -0.66 12.40
C VAL A 14 5.96 0.13 11.89
N ALA A 15 5.86 1.41 12.21
CA ALA A 15 4.78 2.28 11.74
C ALA A 15 4.76 2.37 10.22
N THR A 16 5.92 2.44 9.57
CA THR A 16 6.04 2.46 8.11
C THR A 16 5.57 1.14 7.50
N TYR A 17 5.99 0.00 8.05
CA TYR A 17 5.51 -1.31 7.59
C TYR A 17 3.99 -1.45 7.73
N LEU A 18 3.44 -1.04 8.88
CA LEU A 18 2.00 -1.05 9.10
C LEU A 18 1.28 -0.15 8.09
N ALA A 19 1.79 1.05 7.83
CA ALA A 19 1.20 1.97 6.86
C ALA A 19 1.24 1.38 5.43
N VAL A 20 2.37 0.84 5.00
CA VAL A 20 2.53 0.24 3.66
C VAL A 20 1.60 -0.96 3.48
N LEU A 21 1.42 -1.77 4.52
CA LEU A 21 0.53 -2.93 4.45
C LEU A 21 -0.96 -2.56 4.56
N ALA A 22 -1.32 -1.61 5.41
CA ALA A 22 -2.73 -1.34 5.70
C ALA A 22 -3.35 -0.27 4.81
N VAL A 23 -2.61 0.79 4.45
CA VAL A 23 -3.21 1.99 3.83
C VAL A 23 -3.67 1.72 2.38
N PRO A 24 -2.84 1.19 1.47
CA PRO A 24 -3.25 1.03 0.06
C PRO A 24 -4.48 0.13 -0.09
N GLY A 25 -4.41 -1.07 0.47
CA GLY A 25 -5.49 -2.04 0.45
C GLY A 25 -6.68 -1.65 1.34
N GLY A 26 -6.46 -0.88 2.40
CA GLY A 26 -7.52 -0.31 3.21
C GLY A 26 -8.35 0.71 2.43
N VAL A 27 -7.72 1.60 1.68
CA VAL A 27 -8.41 2.57 0.81
C VAL A 27 -9.21 1.86 -0.28
N VAL A 28 -8.59 0.92 -0.98
CA VAL A 28 -9.24 0.16 -2.07
C VAL A 28 -10.35 -0.74 -1.53
N GLY A 29 -10.11 -1.48 -0.45
CA GLY A 29 -11.11 -2.33 0.18
C GLY A 29 -12.29 -1.51 0.71
N TRP A 30 -12.03 -0.32 1.25
CA TRP A 30 -13.09 0.58 1.68
C TRP A 30 -13.91 1.10 0.50
N ALA A 31 -13.28 1.48 -0.61
CA ALA A 31 -13.97 1.86 -1.84
C ALA A 31 -14.83 0.70 -2.37
N ALA A 32 -14.33 -0.53 -2.31
CA ALA A 32 -15.06 -1.76 -2.66
C ALA A 32 -16.18 -2.17 -1.68
N GLY A 33 -16.49 -1.35 -0.67
CA GLY A 33 -17.55 -1.62 0.30
C GLY A 33 -17.17 -2.56 1.46
N LEU A 34 -15.91 -3.00 1.60
CA LEU A 34 -15.48 -3.84 2.73
C LEU A 34 -15.43 -3.03 4.03
N ARG A 35 -15.83 -3.65 5.15
CA ARG A 35 -15.87 -2.99 6.47
C ARG A 35 -15.43 -3.94 7.58
N GLY A 36 -15.18 -3.37 8.77
CA GLY A 36 -14.89 -4.12 9.98
C GLY A 36 -13.68 -5.07 9.84
N TRP A 37 -13.80 -6.26 10.44
CA TRP A 37 -12.73 -7.25 10.44
C TRP A 37 -12.35 -7.79 9.05
N ALA A 38 -13.31 -7.84 8.12
CA ALA A 38 -13.02 -8.23 6.74
C ALA A 38 -12.09 -7.23 6.06
N LEU A 39 -12.33 -5.91 6.25
CA LEU A 39 -11.44 -4.87 5.74
C LEU A 39 -10.05 -4.97 6.38
N ALA A 40 -9.99 -5.12 7.71
CA ALA A 40 -8.72 -5.22 8.41
C ALA A 40 -7.89 -6.45 7.98
N GLY A 41 -8.53 -7.59 7.79
CA GLY A 41 -7.87 -8.83 7.35
C GLY A 41 -7.45 -8.81 5.88
N LEU A 42 -8.23 -8.16 5.00
CA LEU A 42 -7.95 -8.13 3.57
C LEU A 42 -7.04 -6.96 3.16
N ALA A 43 -6.93 -5.90 3.94
CA ALA A 43 -6.11 -4.73 3.58
C ALA A 43 -4.66 -5.08 3.22
N PRO A 44 -3.91 -5.92 3.98
CA PRO A 44 -2.57 -6.34 3.59
C PRO A 44 -2.52 -7.07 2.25
N LEU A 45 -3.46 -7.98 2.01
CA LEU A 45 -3.55 -8.76 0.76
C LEU A 45 -3.81 -7.83 -0.44
N LEU A 46 -4.73 -6.88 -0.29
CA LEU A 46 -5.05 -5.90 -1.32
C LEU A 46 -3.86 -4.96 -1.59
N SER A 47 -3.12 -4.54 -0.56
CA SER A 47 -1.88 -3.76 -0.74
C SER A 47 -0.84 -4.53 -1.56
N TYR A 48 -0.66 -5.83 -1.30
CA TYR A 48 0.20 -6.69 -2.10
C TYR A 48 -0.29 -6.86 -3.54
N ALA A 49 -1.60 -6.99 -3.74
CA ALA A 49 -2.17 -7.10 -5.08
C ALA A 49 -1.90 -5.83 -5.91
N ILE A 50 -2.13 -4.64 -5.33
CA ILE A 50 -1.88 -3.36 -6.00
C ILE A 50 -0.40 -3.22 -6.35
N THR A 51 0.49 -3.40 -5.37
CA THR A 51 1.94 -3.20 -5.55
C THR A 51 2.56 -4.26 -6.47
N GLY A 52 2.12 -5.52 -6.34
CA GLY A 52 2.57 -6.63 -7.16
C GLY A 52 2.17 -6.52 -8.63
N LEU A 53 0.99 -5.96 -8.93
CA LEU A 53 0.57 -5.71 -10.31
C LEU A 53 1.15 -4.41 -10.88
N ALA A 54 1.29 -3.37 -10.05
CA ALA A 54 1.81 -2.08 -10.49
C ALA A 54 3.25 -2.16 -11.00
N GLY A 55 4.13 -2.94 -10.34
CA GLY A 55 5.53 -3.08 -10.75
C GLY A 55 5.72 -3.51 -12.22
N PRO A 56 5.20 -4.68 -12.64
CA PRO A 56 5.29 -5.15 -14.02
C PRO A 56 4.65 -4.21 -15.04
N TRP A 57 3.45 -3.68 -14.75
CA TRP A 57 2.76 -2.81 -15.69
C TRP A 57 3.44 -1.47 -15.88
N LEU A 58 3.94 -0.85 -14.80
CA LEU A 58 4.68 0.41 -14.89
C LEU A 58 6.03 0.21 -15.58
N ALA A 59 6.68 -0.94 -15.39
CA ALA A 59 7.90 -1.29 -16.13
C ALA A 59 7.65 -1.37 -17.64
N ILE A 60 6.54 -1.99 -18.08
CA ILE A 60 6.13 -2.05 -19.49
C ILE A 60 5.87 -0.63 -20.04
N ALA A 61 5.28 0.25 -19.22
CA ALA A 61 5.00 1.63 -19.59
C ALA A 61 6.20 2.58 -19.48
N HIS A 62 7.40 2.08 -19.12
CA HIS A 62 8.59 2.87 -18.83
C HIS A 62 8.38 3.96 -17.75
N VAL A 63 7.48 3.70 -16.80
CA VAL A 63 7.22 4.59 -15.67
C VAL A 63 8.02 4.12 -14.45
N PRO A 64 8.75 5.02 -13.76
CA PRO A 64 9.47 4.67 -12.54
C PRO A 64 8.55 4.14 -11.44
N TYR A 65 8.96 3.04 -10.81
CA TYR A 65 8.25 2.48 -9.66
C TYR A 65 8.74 3.12 -8.35
N GLY A 66 7.81 3.58 -7.52
CA GLY A 66 8.12 4.17 -6.21
C GLY A 66 6.86 4.52 -5.41
N PRO A 67 7.00 5.21 -4.26
CA PRO A 67 5.87 5.53 -3.40
C PRO A 67 4.76 6.32 -4.10
N ALA A 68 5.13 7.26 -4.98
CA ALA A 68 4.18 8.05 -5.75
C ALA A 68 3.38 7.19 -6.74
N SER A 69 4.03 6.25 -7.44
CA SER A 69 3.33 5.38 -8.38
C SER A 69 2.36 4.44 -7.67
N VAL A 70 2.73 3.92 -6.49
CA VAL A 70 1.83 3.14 -5.65
C VAL A 70 0.61 3.97 -5.23
N ALA A 71 0.82 5.19 -4.74
CA ALA A 71 -0.28 6.08 -4.35
C ALA A 71 -1.25 6.34 -5.52
N VAL A 72 -0.71 6.62 -6.71
CA VAL A 72 -1.52 6.84 -7.93
C VAL A 72 -2.31 5.57 -8.30
N CYS A 73 -1.66 4.40 -8.35
CA CYS A 73 -2.33 3.14 -8.66
C CYS A 73 -3.44 2.80 -7.65
N THR A 74 -3.18 3.02 -6.36
CA THR A 74 -4.18 2.85 -5.30
C THR A 74 -5.39 3.76 -5.51
N LEU A 75 -5.15 5.05 -5.75
CA LEU A 75 -6.23 6.03 -5.94
C LEU A 75 -7.04 5.76 -7.21
N LEU A 76 -6.38 5.39 -8.31
CA LEU A 76 -7.07 5.01 -9.54
C LEU A 76 -7.96 3.79 -9.34
N LEU A 77 -7.44 2.75 -8.68
CA LEU A 77 -8.24 1.55 -8.42
C LEU A 77 -9.40 1.84 -7.46
N ALA A 78 -9.16 2.62 -6.41
CA ALA A 78 -10.22 3.04 -5.50
C ALA A 78 -11.30 3.86 -6.21
N ALA A 79 -10.92 4.77 -7.12
CA ALA A 79 -11.86 5.57 -7.90
C ALA A 79 -12.72 4.73 -8.86
N VAL A 80 -12.21 3.60 -9.35
CA VAL A 80 -12.98 2.66 -10.19
C VAL A 80 -14.00 1.86 -9.38
N LEU A 81 -13.74 1.66 -8.08
CA LEU A 81 -14.57 0.82 -7.20
C LEU A 81 -15.61 1.60 -6.38
N PHE A 82 -15.48 2.93 -6.31
CA PHE A 82 -16.38 3.83 -5.57
C PHE A 82 -17.63 4.15 -6.38
#